data_AF-A0A9Q0K541-F1
#
_entry.id   AF-A0A9Q0K541-F1
#
_cell.length_a   1.000
_cell.length_b   1.000
_cell.length_c   1.000
_cell.angle_alpha   90.00
_cell.angle_beta   90.00
_cell.angle_gamma   90.00
#
_symmetry.space_group_name_H-M   'P 1'
#
loop_
_entity.id
_entity.type
_entity.pdbx_description
1 polymer ?
#
loop_
_entity_poly.entity_id
_entity_poly.type
_entity_poly.pdbx_seq_one_letter_code
_entity_poly.pdbx_strand_id
1 'polypeptide(L)'
;MPRRKRETSESTDQLPAEPTDQSPEPTKILGLRPRNLVGLKKKLEENPSLVNDRNNVDGETPLHMAAKNGCNEVARFLLCHGASVGVKDNKGATPLHLAVLYSQKAADCLIVRTLLDYNADCSVEDNDGRTPLNHLSEGPERKYLGEILHNHLGKQRKRKANELCSEMKSKIDELEHELSKIVGLNELKVQLRKWMKGMVLDKKRRALGIQVSTPKAPHMAFLGNPGTGKTNVARILGKLFHTVGILPTDKVKEVQRTDLVGEFIGQTGPKTKKVIKEAEGGILFVDEAYRLIPVPCQRTKDFGLEALEEIMSVMDSGKIVTIFAGYTKPMKSLISSNEGLYRRVTKFFSFRDFSCEELAQILHLKMNNQAMSCFLFGFKLHPECTLEVVAELIERETTVVQRQKMNGGLVDLMLINAKENLDLRLDFDSSDEEDLRTLTLEDLEVGLISLSQLDMS
;
A
#
# COMPACT_ATOMS: atom_id res chain seq x y z
N MET A 1 -57.75 -65.52 -17.46
CA MET A 1 -57.67 -66.99 -17.32
C MET A 1 -56.26 -67.42 -17.74
N PRO A 2 -55.51 -68.29 -17.03
CA PRO A 2 -55.43 -68.57 -15.59
C PRO A 2 -53.98 -68.41 -15.05
N ARG A 3 -53.78 -67.93 -13.81
CA ARG A 3 -53.30 -68.70 -12.64
C ARG A 3 -52.33 -69.86 -12.93
N ARG A 4 -51.07 -69.71 -12.50
CA ARG A 4 -50.22 -70.82 -12.04
C ARG A 4 -49.94 -70.66 -10.54
N LYS A 5 -50.55 -71.56 -9.77
CA LYS A 5 -50.10 -72.00 -8.44
C LYS A 5 -48.88 -72.91 -8.62
N ARG A 6 -48.12 -73.07 -7.54
CA ARG A 6 -47.27 -74.19 -7.07
C ARG A 6 -46.01 -73.58 -6.45
N GLU A 7 -45.45 -74.04 -5.35
CA GLU A 7 -45.74 -75.14 -4.44
C GLU A 7 -44.86 -74.84 -3.21
N THR A 8 -45.39 -75.14 -2.03
CA THR A 8 -44.66 -75.21 -0.76
C THR A 8 -43.86 -76.51 -0.71
N SER A 9 -42.58 -76.44 -0.31
CA SER A 9 -41.89 -77.55 0.35
C SER A 9 -40.84 -77.01 1.32
N GLU A 10 -41.00 -77.39 2.58
CA GLU A 10 -40.02 -77.35 3.69
C GLU A 10 -38.73 -78.10 3.28
N SER A 11 -37.53 -77.86 3.79
CA SER A 11 -37.10 -77.89 5.19
C SER A 11 -35.57 -77.66 5.27
N THR A 12 -35.15 -77.08 6.41
CA THR A 12 -33.88 -77.23 7.16
C THR A 12 -32.52 -76.95 6.49
N ASP A 13 -31.81 -75.94 7.00
CA ASP A 13 -30.51 -76.17 7.64
C ASP A 13 -30.03 -74.99 8.51
N GLN A 14 -29.18 -75.32 9.48
CA GLN A 14 -28.84 -74.60 10.72
C GLN A 14 -27.71 -73.54 10.64
N LEU A 15 -27.72 -72.64 11.64
CA LEU A 15 -26.63 -71.85 12.28
C LEU A 15 -26.04 -70.61 11.56
N PRO A 16 -25.42 -69.63 12.29
CA PRO A 16 -25.62 -69.18 13.67
C PRO A 16 -25.87 -67.66 13.79
N ALA A 17 -26.27 -67.24 15.00
CA ALA A 17 -26.35 -65.84 15.41
C ALA A 17 -24.95 -65.22 15.61
N GLU A 18 -24.78 -63.99 15.14
CA GLU A 18 -23.63 -63.11 15.35
C GLU A 18 -24.14 -61.66 15.62
N PRO A 19 -23.34 -60.77 16.21
CA PRO A 19 -23.49 -60.35 17.59
C PRO A 19 -24.15 -58.98 17.77
N THR A 20 -24.59 -58.75 19.01
CA THR A 20 -25.00 -57.46 19.58
C THR A 20 -24.10 -56.31 19.13
N ASP A 21 -24.68 -55.40 18.36
CA ASP A 21 -24.09 -54.14 17.91
C ASP A 21 -23.79 -53.24 19.11
N GLN A 22 -22.50 -53.13 19.43
CA GLN A 22 -21.96 -52.15 20.37
C GLN A 22 -22.07 -50.79 19.72
N SER A 23 -23.01 -49.98 20.21
CA SER A 23 -23.10 -48.57 19.85
C SER A 23 -21.80 -47.83 20.26
N PRO A 24 -21.17 -47.06 19.37
CA PRO A 24 -19.92 -46.39 19.69
C PRO A 24 -20.16 -45.25 20.70
N GLU A 25 -19.35 -45.21 21.76
CA GLU A 25 -19.33 -44.14 22.76
C GLU A 25 -19.12 -42.75 22.12
N PRO A 26 -19.70 -41.67 22.67
CA PRO A 26 -19.68 -40.36 22.04
C PRO A 26 -18.28 -39.71 22.16
N THR A 27 -17.54 -39.76 21.06
CA THR A 27 -16.22 -39.14 20.80
C THR A 27 -16.23 -37.60 20.73
N LYS A 28 -17.32 -36.92 21.12
CA LYS A 28 -17.46 -35.45 21.07
C LYS A 28 -17.57 -34.84 22.49
N ILE A 29 -16.95 -33.68 22.73
CA ILE A 29 -17.11 -32.87 23.97
C ILE A 29 -18.58 -32.49 24.23
N LEU A 30 -19.37 -32.47 23.15
CA LEU A 30 -20.70 -31.88 23.04
C LEU A 30 -21.83 -32.67 23.74
N GLY A 31 -21.52 -33.81 24.37
CA GLY A 31 -22.45 -34.59 25.21
C GLY A 31 -22.36 -34.31 26.72
N LEU A 32 -21.44 -33.43 27.15
CA LEU A 32 -21.29 -33.08 28.56
C LEU A 32 -22.38 -32.08 28.98
N ARG A 33 -23.09 -32.37 30.09
CA ARG A 33 -24.02 -31.41 30.69
C ARG A 33 -23.29 -30.08 30.90
N PRO A 34 -23.94 -28.93 30.62
CA PRO A 34 -23.28 -27.61 30.54
C PRO A 34 -22.51 -27.14 31.79
N ARG A 35 -22.61 -27.87 32.91
CA ARG A 35 -21.90 -27.58 34.17
C ARG A 35 -20.81 -28.58 34.56
N ASN A 36 -20.51 -29.62 33.77
CA ASN A 36 -19.48 -30.60 34.11
C ASN A 36 -18.06 -30.14 33.71
N LEU A 37 -17.53 -29.15 34.45
CA LEU A 37 -16.17 -28.62 34.26
C LEU A 37 -15.09 -29.70 34.42
N VAL A 38 -15.30 -30.68 35.31
CA VAL A 38 -14.34 -31.77 35.59
C VAL A 38 -14.24 -32.73 34.40
N GLY A 39 -15.37 -33.14 33.83
CA GLY A 39 -15.40 -33.99 32.63
C GLY A 39 -14.87 -33.29 31.39
N LEU A 40 -15.09 -31.98 31.28
CA LEU A 40 -14.58 -31.16 30.17
C LEU A 40 -13.06 -30.96 30.26
N LYS A 41 -12.52 -30.73 31.47
CA LYS A 41 -11.08 -30.67 31.73
C LYS A 41 -10.38 -31.96 31.31
N LYS A 42 -10.85 -33.11 31.80
CA LYS A 42 -10.27 -34.42 31.50
C LYS A 42 -10.25 -34.72 29.98
N LYS A 43 -11.34 -34.42 29.26
CA LYS A 43 -11.41 -34.63 27.80
C LYS A 43 -10.52 -33.68 26.99
N LEU A 44 -10.30 -32.45 27.44
CA LEU A 44 -9.40 -31.50 26.77
C LEU A 44 -7.92 -31.79 27.08
N GLU A 45 -7.61 -32.37 28.24
CA GLU A 45 -6.29 -32.93 28.56
C GLU A 45 -5.99 -34.16 27.68
N GLU A 46 -6.98 -35.02 27.44
CA GLU A 46 -6.84 -36.21 26.58
C GLU A 46 -6.77 -35.85 25.09
N ASN A 47 -7.48 -34.82 24.64
CA ASN A 47 -7.46 -34.38 23.25
C ASN A 47 -7.67 -32.85 23.10
N PRO A 48 -6.59 -32.07 23.00
CA PRO A 48 -6.66 -30.60 22.87
C PRO A 48 -7.34 -30.09 21.60
N SER A 49 -7.41 -30.91 20.54
CA SER A 49 -8.01 -30.50 19.26
C SER A 49 -9.52 -30.27 19.34
N LEU A 50 -10.19 -30.87 20.32
CA LEU A 50 -11.64 -30.80 20.50
C LEU A 50 -12.15 -29.42 20.95
N VAL A 51 -11.25 -28.49 21.31
CA VAL A 51 -11.61 -27.18 21.86
C VAL A 51 -12.42 -26.31 20.88
N ASN A 52 -12.26 -26.54 19.57
CA ASN A 52 -12.92 -25.80 18.49
C ASN A 52 -13.89 -26.67 17.66
N ASP A 53 -14.15 -27.91 18.08
CA ASP A 53 -15.02 -28.83 17.35
C ASP A 53 -16.45 -28.30 17.24
N ARG A 54 -17.05 -28.49 16.05
CA ARG A 54 -18.40 -28.03 15.77
C ARG A 54 -19.39 -29.17 15.90
N ASN A 55 -20.55 -28.90 16.51
CA ASN A 55 -21.63 -29.88 16.55
C ASN A 55 -22.32 -30.02 15.18
N ASN A 56 -22.97 -31.16 14.95
CA ASN A 56 -23.63 -31.45 13.67
C ASN A 56 -25.00 -30.77 13.54
N VAL A 57 -25.55 -30.25 14.64
CA VAL A 57 -26.92 -29.73 14.69
C VAL A 57 -26.95 -28.24 14.34
N ASP A 58 -26.22 -27.43 15.10
CA ASP A 58 -26.23 -25.98 15.00
C ASP A 58 -24.89 -25.40 14.52
N GLY A 59 -23.87 -26.24 14.28
CA GLY A 59 -22.51 -25.81 13.99
C GLY A 59 -21.83 -25.09 15.15
N GLU A 60 -22.32 -25.27 16.37
CA GLU A 60 -21.87 -24.60 17.60
C GLU A 60 -20.58 -25.26 18.15
N THR A 61 -19.64 -24.44 18.62
CA THR A 61 -18.43 -24.89 19.33
C THR A 61 -18.66 -25.04 20.84
N PRO A 62 -17.77 -25.71 21.61
CA PRO A 62 -17.86 -25.73 23.08
C PRO A 62 -18.02 -24.33 23.70
N LEU A 63 -17.39 -23.31 23.08
CA LEU A 63 -17.51 -21.92 23.53
C LEU A 63 -18.91 -21.33 23.27
N HIS A 64 -19.59 -21.69 22.18
CA HIS A 64 -21.00 -21.33 21.95
C HIS A 64 -21.91 -21.93 23.01
N MET A 65 -21.70 -23.21 23.36
CA MET A 65 -22.46 -23.90 24.40
C MET A 65 -22.27 -23.25 25.77
N ALA A 66 -21.03 -22.90 26.12
CA ALA A 66 -20.74 -22.19 27.37
C ALA A 66 -21.42 -20.82 27.41
N ALA A 67 -21.37 -20.06 26.31
CA ALA A 67 -22.00 -18.76 26.14
C ALA A 67 -23.54 -18.81 26.26
N LYS A 68 -24.17 -19.76 25.57
CA LYS A 68 -25.63 -19.99 25.55
C LYS A 68 -26.20 -20.35 26.93
N ASN A 69 -25.39 -21.00 27.77
CA ASN A 69 -25.77 -21.46 29.10
C ASN A 69 -25.23 -20.57 30.24
N GLY A 70 -24.52 -19.47 29.94
CA GLY A 70 -23.96 -18.59 30.96
C GLY A 70 -22.81 -19.16 31.79
N CYS A 71 -22.18 -20.24 31.35
CA CYS A 71 -21.18 -20.96 32.14
C CYS A 71 -19.80 -20.28 32.03
N ASN A 72 -19.60 -19.20 32.78
CA ASN A 72 -18.38 -18.38 32.72
C ASN A 72 -17.10 -19.18 32.96
N GLU A 73 -17.07 -20.04 33.97
CA GLU A 73 -15.88 -20.84 34.32
C GLU A 73 -15.46 -21.76 33.17
N VAL A 74 -16.43 -22.40 32.51
CA VAL A 74 -16.22 -23.24 31.33
C VAL A 74 -15.72 -22.38 30.17
N ALA A 75 -16.34 -21.22 29.93
CA ALA A 75 -15.92 -20.30 28.88
C ALA A 75 -14.47 -19.82 29.08
N ARG A 76 -14.11 -19.38 30.30
CA ARG A 76 -12.75 -18.94 30.63
C ARG A 76 -11.73 -20.07 30.44
N PHE A 77 -12.08 -21.29 30.88
CA PHE A 77 -11.21 -22.45 30.70
C PHE A 77 -10.97 -22.73 29.21
N LEU A 78 -12.01 -22.76 28.40
CA LEU A 78 -11.91 -22.97 26.95
C LEU A 78 -11.03 -21.90 26.27
N LEU A 79 -11.23 -20.63 26.64
CA LEU A 79 -10.45 -19.51 26.10
C LEU A 79 -8.96 -19.59 26.44
N CYS A 80 -8.61 -20.00 27.67
CA CYS A 80 -7.22 -20.25 28.05
C CYS A 80 -6.56 -21.39 27.26
N HIS A 81 -7.35 -22.32 26.71
CA HIS A 81 -6.88 -23.48 25.95
C HIS A 81 -7.02 -23.29 24.43
N GLY A 82 -7.13 -22.05 23.94
CA GLY A 82 -7.12 -21.74 22.51
C GLY A 82 -8.49 -21.85 21.81
N ALA A 83 -9.60 -21.77 22.55
CA ALA A 83 -10.92 -21.65 21.94
C ALA A 83 -11.03 -20.37 21.10
N SER A 84 -11.50 -20.51 19.88
CA SER A 84 -11.67 -19.42 18.93
C SER A 84 -12.95 -18.62 19.24
N VAL A 85 -12.78 -17.38 19.71
CA VAL A 85 -13.87 -16.44 20.06
C VAL A 85 -14.74 -15.98 18.88
N GLY A 86 -14.23 -16.08 17.65
CA GLY A 86 -14.86 -15.53 16.45
C GLY A 86 -15.57 -16.54 15.55
N VAL A 87 -15.69 -17.81 15.97
CA VAL A 87 -16.35 -18.84 15.13
C VAL A 87 -17.83 -18.51 14.99
N LYS A 88 -18.37 -18.65 13.78
CA LYS A 88 -19.80 -18.51 13.50
C LYS A 88 -20.48 -19.87 13.51
N ASP A 89 -21.65 -19.97 14.14
CA ASP A 89 -22.54 -21.13 14.05
C ASP A 89 -23.28 -21.18 12.69
N ASN A 90 -24.22 -22.12 12.51
CA ASN A 90 -25.00 -22.27 11.27
C ASN A 90 -25.93 -21.07 10.99
N LYS A 91 -26.22 -20.25 12.00
CA LYS A 91 -27.01 -19.01 11.89
C LYS A 91 -26.13 -17.77 11.72
N GLY A 92 -24.81 -17.95 11.61
CA GLY A 92 -23.86 -16.86 11.52
C GLY A 92 -23.54 -16.19 12.86
N ALA A 93 -24.12 -16.68 13.96
CA ALA A 93 -23.96 -16.10 15.29
C ALA A 93 -22.63 -16.53 15.92
N THR A 94 -21.98 -15.61 16.62
CA THR A 94 -20.75 -15.88 17.39
C THR A 94 -21.09 -16.22 18.85
N PRO A 95 -20.15 -16.76 19.66
CA PRO A 95 -20.39 -16.97 21.08
C PRO A 95 -20.83 -15.70 21.81
N LEU A 96 -20.38 -14.52 21.38
CA LEU A 96 -20.80 -13.23 21.96
C LEU A 96 -22.29 -12.93 21.71
N HIS A 97 -22.85 -13.31 20.56
CA HIS A 97 -24.29 -13.16 20.29
C HIS A 97 -25.11 -13.98 21.30
N LEU A 98 -24.75 -15.25 21.49
CA LEU A 98 -25.43 -16.14 22.43
C LEU A 98 -25.28 -15.68 23.88
N ALA A 99 -24.09 -15.19 24.26
CA ALA A 99 -23.83 -14.63 25.58
C ALA A 99 -24.71 -13.40 25.87
N VAL A 100 -24.92 -12.53 24.89
CA VAL A 100 -25.80 -11.35 25.03
C VAL A 100 -27.26 -11.76 25.19
N LEU A 101 -27.73 -12.77 24.44
CA LEU A 101 -29.08 -13.31 24.59
C LEU A 101 -29.30 -14.00 25.93
N TYR A 102 -28.28 -14.69 26.46
CA TYR A 102 -28.32 -15.27 27.80
C TYR A 102 -28.37 -14.19 28.87
N SER A 103 -27.48 -13.19 28.77
CA SER A 103 -27.35 -12.12 29.76
C SER A 103 -28.67 -11.35 29.95
N GLN A 104 -29.41 -11.13 28.86
CA GLN A 104 -30.76 -10.52 28.89
C GLN A 104 -31.82 -11.33 29.65
N LYS A 105 -31.66 -12.65 29.73
CA LYS A 105 -32.61 -13.55 30.41
C LYS A 105 -32.25 -13.77 31.88
N ALA A 106 -30.96 -13.71 32.20
CA ALA A 106 -30.40 -14.11 33.48
C ALA A 106 -29.89 -12.94 34.34
N ALA A 107 -29.91 -11.71 33.83
CA ALA A 107 -29.34 -10.51 34.46
C ALA A 107 -27.84 -10.62 34.80
N ASP A 108 -27.12 -11.57 34.20
CA ASP A 108 -25.68 -11.81 34.42
C ASP A 108 -24.87 -11.46 33.17
N CYS A 109 -23.95 -10.51 33.30
CA CYS A 109 -23.07 -10.04 32.24
C CYS A 109 -21.64 -10.58 32.32
N LEU A 110 -21.33 -11.43 33.31
CA LEU A 110 -19.98 -11.94 33.56
C LEU A 110 -19.43 -12.64 32.32
N ILE A 111 -20.25 -13.46 31.65
CA ILE A 111 -19.81 -14.20 30.46
C ILE A 111 -19.53 -13.29 29.27
N VAL A 112 -20.30 -12.21 29.11
CA VAL A 112 -20.06 -11.16 28.12
C VAL A 112 -18.71 -10.49 28.40
N ARG A 113 -18.44 -10.10 29.66
CA ARG A 113 -17.15 -9.50 30.05
C ARG A 113 -15.98 -10.43 29.75
N THR A 114 -16.07 -11.72 30.12
CA THR A 114 -15.02 -12.70 29.83
C THR A 114 -14.77 -12.81 28.32
N LEU A 115 -15.81 -12.93 27.48
CA LEU A 115 -15.62 -12.99 26.02
C LEU A 115 -14.98 -11.71 25.47
N LEU A 116 -15.39 -10.55 25.98
CA LEU A 116 -14.83 -9.26 25.60
C LEU A 116 -13.36 -9.11 26.02
N ASP A 117 -12.98 -9.55 27.22
CA ASP A 117 -11.60 -9.54 27.71
C ASP A 117 -10.67 -10.38 26.81
N TYR A 118 -11.20 -11.45 26.21
CA TYR A 118 -10.53 -12.28 25.20
C TYR A 118 -10.78 -11.81 23.75
N ASN A 119 -11.02 -10.51 23.56
CA ASN A 119 -11.13 -9.84 22.25
C ASN A 119 -12.27 -10.33 21.32
N ALA A 120 -13.39 -10.83 21.85
CA ALA A 120 -14.54 -11.17 21.02
C ALA A 120 -15.10 -9.96 20.24
N ASP A 121 -15.16 -10.04 18.92
CA ASP A 121 -15.53 -8.92 18.04
C ASP A 121 -17.02 -8.55 18.18
N CYS A 122 -17.29 -7.30 18.56
CA CYS A 122 -18.64 -6.76 18.78
C CYS A 122 -19.33 -6.30 17.48
N SER A 123 -18.61 -6.29 16.35
CA SER A 123 -19.11 -5.78 15.06
C SER A 123 -19.53 -6.86 14.06
N VAL A 124 -19.42 -8.13 14.45
CA VAL A 124 -19.79 -9.25 13.57
C VAL A 124 -21.31 -9.30 13.42
N GLU A 125 -21.77 -9.42 12.18
CA GLU A 125 -23.18 -9.66 11.86
C GLU A 125 -23.46 -11.16 11.69
N ASP A 126 -24.60 -11.59 12.23
CA ASP A 126 -25.19 -12.90 11.95
C ASP A 126 -25.87 -12.94 10.56
N ASN A 127 -26.52 -14.06 10.23
CA ASN A 127 -27.20 -14.21 8.93
C ASN A 127 -28.40 -13.26 8.76
N ASP A 128 -28.90 -12.67 9.85
CA ASP A 128 -29.99 -11.68 9.84
C ASP A 128 -29.45 -10.22 9.77
N GLY A 129 -28.13 -10.03 9.63
CA GLY A 129 -27.49 -8.71 9.61
C GLY A 129 -27.47 -8.03 10.98
N ARG A 130 -27.67 -8.77 12.07
CA ARG A 130 -27.71 -8.22 13.44
C ARG A 130 -26.38 -8.40 14.12
N THR A 131 -25.87 -7.31 14.71
CA THR A 131 -24.72 -7.36 15.62
C THR A 131 -25.15 -7.80 17.03
N PRO A 132 -24.23 -8.21 17.93
CA PRO A 132 -24.58 -8.51 19.32
C PRO A 132 -25.29 -7.35 20.03
N LEU A 133 -24.99 -6.10 19.65
CA LEU A 133 -25.67 -4.92 20.17
C LEU A 133 -27.13 -4.82 19.68
N ASN A 134 -27.39 -5.18 18.43
CA ASN A 134 -28.74 -5.15 17.83
C ASN A 134 -29.67 -6.24 18.40
N HIS A 135 -29.11 -7.30 19.00
CA HIS A 135 -29.86 -8.35 19.68
C HIS A 135 -30.39 -7.94 21.07
N LEU A 136 -30.06 -6.74 21.56
CA LEU A 136 -30.58 -6.23 22.84
C LEU A 136 -32.05 -5.80 22.69
N SER A 137 -32.95 -6.47 23.42
CA SER A 137 -34.37 -6.10 23.52
C SER A 137 -34.57 -4.82 24.34
N GLU A 138 -35.67 -4.09 24.15
CA GLU A 138 -35.95 -2.87 24.92
C GLU A 138 -36.22 -3.20 26.41
N GLY A 139 -35.38 -2.68 27.31
CA GLY A 139 -35.47 -2.92 28.75
C GLY A 139 -34.35 -2.25 29.56
N PRO A 140 -34.38 -2.32 30.91
CA PRO A 140 -33.37 -1.72 31.77
C PRO A 140 -31.97 -2.33 31.57
N GLU A 141 -31.90 -3.63 31.28
CA GLU A 141 -30.63 -4.34 31.02
C GLU A 141 -29.94 -3.90 29.72
N ARG A 142 -30.70 -3.37 28.76
CA ARG A 142 -30.17 -2.79 27.52
C ARG A 142 -29.23 -1.62 27.80
N LYS A 143 -29.48 -0.82 28.84
CA LYS A 143 -28.62 0.32 29.19
C LYS A 143 -27.24 -0.17 29.62
N TYR A 144 -27.21 -1.10 30.58
CA TYR A 144 -25.95 -1.58 31.16
C TYR A 144 -25.13 -2.45 30.20
N LEU A 145 -25.76 -3.45 29.56
CA LEU A 145 -25.07 -4.29 28.57
C LEU A 145 -24.70 -3.48 27.32
N GLY A 146 -25.56 -2.55 26.92
CA GLY A 146 -25.28 -1.61 25.82
C GLY A 146 -24.06 -0.74 26.10
N GLU A 147 -23.92 -0.19 27.32
CA GLU A 147 -22.75 0.58 27.72
C GLU A 147 -21.45 -0.24 27.69
N ILE A 148 -21.48 -1.49 28.19
CA ILE A 148 -20.32 -2.39 28.15
C ILE A 148 -19.91 -2.68 26.70
N LEU A 149 -20.87 -3.07 25.85
CA LEU A 149 -20.60 -3.37 24.44
C LEU A 149 -20.14 -2.13 23.68
N HIS A 150 -20.72 -0.96 23.93
CA HIS A 150 -20.33 0.28 23.27
C HIS A 150 -18.92 0.74 23.68
N ASN A 151 -18.59 0.66 24.97
CA ASN A 151 -17.24 0.95 25.47
C ASN A 151 -16.22 -0.02 24.88
N HIS A 152 -16.54 -1.31 24.82
CA HIS A 152 -15.63 -2.31 24.27
C HIS A 152 -15.49 -2.22 22.75
N LEU A 153 -16.58 -1.90 22.04
CA LEU A 153 -16.55 -1.59 20.61
C LEU A 153 -15.66 -0.35 20.34
N GLY A 154 -15.76 0.69 21.17
CA GLY A 154 -14.86 1.85 21.12
C GLY A 154 -13.39 1.48 21.34
N LYS A 155 -13.11 0.63 22.34
CA LYS A 155 -11.76 0.08 22.59
C LYS A 155 -11.26 -0.77 21.42
N GLN A 156 -12.09 -1.62 20.84
CA GLN A 156 -11.75 -2.47 19.68
C GLN A 156 -11.45 -1.63 18.44
N ARG A 157 -12.29 -0.63 18.15
CA ARG A 157 -12.04 0.34 17.08
C ARG A 157 -10.72 1.06 17.30
N LYS A 158 -10.43 1.50 18.53
CA LYS A 158 -9.15 2.16 18.87
C LYS A 158 -7.95 1.23 18.72
N ARG A 159 -8.06 -0.05 19.12
CA ARG A 159 -7.01 -1.06 18.93
C ARG A 159 -6.76 -1.33 17.44
N LYS A 160 -7.80 -1.70 16.69
CA LYS A 160 -7.73 -1.90 15.22
C LYS A 160 -7.15 -0.67 14.52
N ALA A 161 -7.59 0.53 14.88
CA ALA A 161 -7.07 1.78 14.33
C ALA A 161 -5.59 2.01 14.65
N ASN A 162 -5.14 1.71 15.88
CA ASN A 162 -3.74 1.86 16.28
C ASN A 162 -2.84 0.84 15.57
N GLU A 163 -3.29 -0.40 15.43
CA GLU A 163 -2.55 -1.48 14.76
C GLU A 163 -2.37 -1.18 13.27
N LEU A 164 -3.46 -0.80 12.58
CA LEU A 164 -3.41 -0.32 11.19
C LEU A 164 -2.49 0.90 11.03
N CYS A 165 -2.52 1.84 11.97
CA CYS A 165 -1.63 3.01 11.94
C CYS A 165 -0.17 2.62 12.16
N SER A 166 0.12 1.63 13.00
CA SER A 166 1.47 1.16 13.27
C SER A 166 2.08 0.52 12.03
N GLU A 167 1.33 -0.36 11.36
CA GLU A 167 1.76 -1.01 10.13
C GLU A 167 2.01 0.01 9.01
N MET A 168 1.06 0.94 8.81
CA MET A 168 1.22 2.02 7.84
C MET A 168 2.41 2.93 8.16
N LYS A 169 2.66 3.20 9.44
CA LYS A 169 3.79 4.03 9.85
C LYS A 169 5.11 3.37 9.47
N SER A 170 5.28 2.06 9.69
CA SER A 170 6.49 1.33 9.27
C SER A 170 6.75 1.47 7.77
N LYS A 171 5.73 1.25 6.94
CA LYS A 171 5.85 1.36 5.48
C LYS A 171 6.17 2.80 5.03
N ILE A 172 5.61 3.80 5.71
CA ILE A 172 5.92 5.21 5.43
C ILE A 172 7.35 5.55 5.85
N ASP A 173 7.83 5.03 6.99
CA ASP A 173 9.19 5.26 7.47
C ASP A 173 10.22 4.66 6.49
N GLU A 174 9.93 3.50 5.89
CA GLU A 174 10.73 2.91 4.80
C GLU A 174 10.78 3.80 3.54
N LEU A 175 9.63 4.34 3.12
CA LEU A 175 9.56 5.26 1.99
C LEU A 175 10.22 6.61 2.28
N GLU A 176 10.13 7.09 3.53
CA GLU A 176 10.87 8.27 3.98
C GLU A 176 12.38 8.04 3.91
N HIS A 177 12.83 6.83 4.23
CA HIS A 177 14.23 6.45 4.05
C HIS A 177 14.62 6.45 2.57
N GLU A 178 13.81 5.88 1.65
CA GLU A 178 14.06 6.01 0.20
C GLU A 178 14.11 7.48 -0.25
N LEU A 179 13.18 8.31 0.22
CA LEU A 179 13.14 9.74 -0.10
C LEU A 179 14.35 10.49 0.47
N SER A 180 14.86 10.07 1.64
CA SER A 180 16.03 10.69 2.28
C SER A 180 17.31 10.50 1.45
N LYS A 181 17.42 9.40 0.71
CA LYS A 181 18.55 9.13 -0.21
C LYS A 181 18.60 10.08 -1.40
N ILE A 182 17.48 10.68 -1.79
CA ILE A 182 17.47 11.67 -2.86
C ILE A 182 18.16 12.93 -2.34
N VAL A 183 19.21 13.36 -3.03
CA VAL A 183 19.96 14.56 -2.69
C VAL A 183 19.09 15.81 -2.82
N GLY A 184 19.21 16.72 -1.86
CA GLY A 184 18.47 17.98 -1.83
C GLY A 184 16.97 17.83 -1.55
N LEU A 185 16.17 18.76 -2.12
CA LEU A 185 14.70 18.81 -2.04
C LEU A 185 14.12 18.89 -0.62
N ASN A 186 14.81 19.55 0.31
CA ASN A 186 14.42 19.62 1.72
C ASN A 186 13.01 20.18 1.93
N GLU A 187 12.62 21.22 1.19
CA GLU A 187 11.28 21.80 1.28
C GLU A 187 10.20 20.80 0.84
N LEU A 188 10.43 20.11 -0.28
CA LEU A 188 9.54 19.06 -0.78
C LEU A 188 9.41 17.92 0.24
N LYS A 189 10.53 17.48 0.83
CA LYS A 189 10.53 16.44 1.88
C LYS A 189 9.67 16.84 3.07
N VAL A 190 9.80 18.09 3.56
CA VAL A 190 8.99 18.62 4.67
C VAL A 190 7.51 18.66 4.30
N GLN A 191 7.18 19.15 3.11
CA GLN A 191 5.80 19.20 2.63
C GLN A 191 5.19 17.80 2.49
N LEU A 192 5.92 16.84 1.93
CA LEU A 192 5.49 15.45 1.82
C LEU A 192 5.29 14.82 3.20
N ARG A 193 6.21 15.00 4.15
CA ARG A 193 6.06 14.52 5.54
C ARG A 193 4.79 15.02 6.20
N LYS A 194 4.54 16.33 6.10
CA LYS A 194 3.31 16.95 6.63
C LYS A 194 2.07 16.30 6.02
N TRP A 195 2.15 15.99 4.73
CA TRP A 195 1.03 15.40 4.01
C TRP A 195 0.79 13.95 4.41
N MET A 196 1.84 13.11 4.38
CA MET A 196 1.80 11.72 4.81
C MET A 196 1.19 11.57 6.20
N LYS A 197 1.66 12.40 7.15
CA LYS A 197 1.10 12.45 8.50
C LYS A 197 -0.40 12.77 8.51
N GLY A 198 -0.83 13.75 7.70
CA GLY A 198 -2.24 14.10 7.55
C GLY A 198 -3.08 12.92 7.06
N MET A 199 -2.58 12.19 6.06
CA MET A 199 -3.30 11.06 5.46
C MET A 199 -3.44 9.86 6.40
N VAL A 200 -2.40 9.54 7.16
CA VAL A 200 -2.44 8.50 8.20
C VAL A 200 -3.45 8.87 9.28
N LEU A 201 -3.46 10.14 9.71
CA LEU A 201 -4.42 10.62 10.70
C LEU A 201 -5.86 10.58 10.18
N ASP A 202 -6.10 10.89 8.91
CA ASP A 202 -7.44 10.78 8.31
C ASP A 202 -7.94 9.33 8.28
N LYS A 203 -7.06 8.38 7.93
CA LYS A 203 -7.41 6.96 8.06
C LYS A 203 -7.71 6.55 9.50
N LYS A 204 -6.91 7.03 10.46
CA LYS A 204 -7.17 6.80 11.89
C LYS A 204 -8.53 7.32 12.31
N ARG A 205 -8.90 8.54 11.89
CA ARG A 205 -10.21 9.15 12.15
C ARG A 205 -11.33 8.28 11.59
N ARG A 206 -11.21 7.80 10.34
CA ARG A 206 -12.21 6.91 9.73
C ARG A 206 -12.32 5.56 10.44
N ALA A 207 -11.20 4.97 10.85
CA ALA A 207 -11.19 3.71 11.60
C ALA A 207 -11.84 3.84 12.99
N LEU A 208 -11.82 5.05 13.57
CA LEU A 208 -12.55 5.37 14.80
C LEU A 208 -14.04 5.70 14.55
N GLY A 209 -14.49 5.75 13.30
CA GLY A 209 -15.86 6.11 12.93
C GLY A 209 -16.12 7.62 12.91
N ILE A 210 -15.06 8.45 12.98
CA ILE A 210 -15.19 9.90 12.81
C ILE A 210 -15.43 10.16 11.32
N GLN A 211 -16.54 10.81 11.00
CA GLN A 211 -16.82 11.24 9.63
C GLN A 211 -15.83 12.32 9.23
N VAL A 212 -14.99 12.00 8.26
CA VAL A 212 -14.05 12.91 7.62
C VAL A 212 -14.36 12.86 6.13
N SER A 213 -14.22 13.99 5.45
CA SER A 213 -14.35 14.05 3.99
C SER A 213 -13.48 13.00 3.31
N THR A 214 -13.96 12.53 2.16
CA THR A 214 -13.18 11.64 1.30
C THR A 214 -11.89 12.36 0.87
N PRO A 215 -10.75 11.66 0.85
CA PRO A 215 -9.52 12.27 0.40
C PRO A 215 -9.66 12.54 -1.09
N LYS A 216 -9.60 13.81 -1.50
CA LYS A 216 -9.53 14.14 -2.93
C LYS A 216 -8.15 13.78 -3.47
N ALA A 217 -8.12 13.16 -4.64
CA ALA A 217 -6.90 12.89 -5.37
C ALA A 217 -6.14 14.20 -5.60
N PRO A 218 -4.88 14.31 -5.14
CA PRO A 218 -4.21 15.59 -5.16
C PRO A 218 -3.37 15.76 -6.42
N HIS A 219 -3.97 16.37 -7.43
CA HIS A 219 -3.23 16.76 -8.62
C HIS A 219 -2.17 17.81 -8.28
N MET A 220 -1.01 17.69 -8.91
CA MET A 220 0.18 18.45 -8.54
C MET A 220 0.94 18.95 -9.77
N ALA A 221 1.73 20.00 -9.57
CA ALA A 221 2.65 20.55 -10.55
C ALA A 221 4.09 20.50 -10.05
N PHE A 222 4.98 19.92 -10.84
CA PHE A 222 6.42 19.87 -10.61
C PHE A 222 7.13 20.91 -11.48
N LEU A 223 7.75 21.88 -10.83
CA LEU A 223 8.36 23.05 -11.45
C LEU A 223 9.88 22.97 -11.35
N GLY A 224 10.62 23.10 -12.45
CA GLY A 224 12.08 23.32 -12.42
C GLY A 224 12.80 22.80 -13.66
N ASN A 225 14.13 22.86 -13.65
CA ASN A 225 14.97 22.48 -14.79
C ASN A 225 15.06 20.94 -14.97
N PRO A 226 15.56 20.46 -16.13
CA PRO A 226 15.73 19.04 -16.39
C PRO A 226 16.80 18.48 -15.46
N GLY A 227 16.83 17.16 -15.27
CA GLY A 227 17.87 16.53 -14.43
C GLY A 227 17.75 16.82 -12.92
N THR A 228 16.67 17.47 -12.45
CA THR A 228 16.41 17.76 -11.01
C THR A 228 15.67 16.62 -10.28
N GLY A 229 15.45 15.47 -10.93
CA GLY A 229 14.87 14.29 -10.30
C GLY A 229 13.33 14.22 -10.21
N LYS A 230 12.61 15.07 -10.97
CA LYS A 230 11.13 15.12 -11.00
C LYS A 230 10.48 13.74 -11.19
N THR A 231 10.95 13.00 -12.19
CA THR A 231 10.44 11.68 -12.55
C THR A 231 10.68 10.65 -11.44
N ASN A 232 11.85 10.69 -10.81
CA ASN A 232 12.17 9.80 -9.68
C ASN A 232 11.27 10.07 -8.47
N VAL A 233 11.00 11.34 -8.17
CA VAL A 233 10.06 11.72 -7.11
C VAL A 233 8.64 11.26 -7.44
N ALA A 234 8.20 11.36 -8.69
CA ALA A 234 6.88 10.87 -9.11
C ALA A 234 6.71 9.36 -8.86
N ARG A 235 7.74 8.55 -9.13
CA ARG A 235 7.73 7.10 -8.87
C ARG A 235 7.63 6.78 -7.38
N ILE A 236 8.36 7.50 -6.53
CA ILE A 236 8.26 7.35 -5.07
C ILE A 236 6.87 7.74 -4.56
N LEU A 237 6.29 8.82 -5.10
CA LEU A 237 4.92 9.21 -4.78
C LEU A 237 3.89 8.15 -5.21
N GLY A 238 4.12 7.45 -6.34
CA GLY A 238 3.31 6.31 -6.76
C GLY A 238 3.25 5.23 -5.68
N LYS A 239 4.42 4.77 -5.21
CA LYS A 239 4.53 3.79 -4.13
C LYS A 239 3.85 4.28 -2.84
N LEU A 240 4.02 5.56 -2.50
CA LEU A 240 3.43 6.16 -1.32
C LEU A 240 1.91 6.19 -1.38
N PHE A 241 1.34 6.64 -2.50
CA PHE A 241 -0.11 6.72 -2.67
C PHE A 241 -0.77 5.34 -2.68
N HIS A 242 -0.08 4.33 -3.22
CA HIS A 242 -0.50 2.94 -3.11
C HIS A 242 -0.48 2.44 -1.66
N THR A 243 0.62 2.65 -0.94
CA THR A 243 0.78 2.27 0.48
C THR A 243 -0.27 2.93 1.38
N VAL A 244 -0.55 4.21 1.12
CA VAL A 244 -1.56 4.99 1.84
C VAL A 244 -2.97 4.65 1.33
N GLY A 245 -3.14 3.85 0.27
CA GLY A 245 -4.44 3.43 -0.25
C GLY A 245 -5.27 4.57 -0.82
N ILE A 246 -4.62 5.61 -1.37
CA ILE A 246 -5.28 6.61 -2.22
C ILE A 246 -5.52 6.01 -3.60
N LEU A 247 -4.48 5.33 -4.10
CA LEU A 247 -4.47 4.71 -5.42
C LEU A 247 -4.40 3.20 -5.27
N PRO A 248 -5.11 2.44 -6.12
CA PRO A 248 -5.07 0.98 -6.09
C PRO A 248 -3.73 0.42 -6.58
N THR A 249 -2.93 1.18 -7.35
CA THR A 249 -1.62 0.75 -7.86
C THR A 249 -0.56 1.84 -7.66
N ASP A 250 0.72 1.43 -7.67
CA ASP A 250 1.89 2.32 -7.62
C ASP A 250 2.39 2.75 -9.01
N LYS A 251 1.68 2.34 -10.08
CA LYS A 251 2.07 2.55 -11.47
C LYS A 251 2.13 4.04 -11.80
N VAL A 252 3.25 4.47 -12.38
CA VAL A 252 3.44 5.80 -12.95
C VAL A 252 3.57 5.68 -14.47
N LYS A 253 2.63 6.28 -15.20
CA LYS A 253 2.67 6.36 -16.66
C LYS A 253 3.20 7.73 -17.06
N GLU A 254 4.43 7.74 -17.57
CA GLU A 254 5.08 8.93 -18.11
C GLU A 254 4.61 9.15 -19.55
N VAL A 255 4.25 10.40 -19.87
CA VAL A 255 3.70 10.79 -21.17
C VAL A 255 4.24 12.13 -21.60
N GLN A 256 4.51 12.28 -22.90
CA GLN A 256 4.89 13.53 -23.55
C GLN A 256 3.83 13.97 -24.57
N ARG A 257 4.00 15.14 -25.18
CA ARG A 257 3.07 15.65 -26.23
C ARG A 257 2.86 14.64 -27.35
N THR A 258 3.92 13.94 -27.79
CA THR A 258 3.88 12.95 -28.86
C THR A 258 3.00 11.74 -28.54
N ASP A 259 2.85 11.40 -27.26
CA ASP A 259 2.04 10.26 -26.81
C ASP A 259 0.55 10.61 -26.73
N LEU A 260 0.24 11.89 -26.54
CA LEU A 260 -1.13 12.38 -26.34
C LEU A 260 -1.75 12.91 -27.63
N VAL A 261 -0.97 13.64 -28.42
CA VAL A 261 -1.46 14.34 -29.61
C VAL A 261 -1.29 13.46 -30.86
N GLY A 262 -2.35 13.37 -31.68
CA GLY A 262 -2.33 12.66 -32.96
C GLY A 262 -1.80 13.54 -34.09
N GLU A 263 -1.29 12.92 -35.15
CA GLU A 263 -0.81 13.63 -36.35
C GLU A 263 -1.96 14.12 -37.23
N PHE A 264 -3.13 13.48 -37.12
CA PHE A 264 -4.32 13.77 -37.92
C PHE A 264 -5.49 14.25 -37.05
N ILE A 265 -6.34 15.10 -37.64
CA ILE A 265 -7.56 15.63 -37.01
C ILE A 265 -8.42 14.47 -36.46
N GLY A 266 -8.86 14.59 -35.21
CA GLY A 266 -9.75 13.63 -34.55
C GLY A 266 -9.07 12.40 -33.95
N GLN A 267 -7.74 12.25 -34.09
CA GLN A 267 -6.99 11.18 -33.44
C GLN A 267 -6.56 11.50 -32.00
N THR A 268 -6.49 12.77 -31.62
CA THR A 268 -5.97 13.23 -30.32
C THR A 268 -6.83 12.76 -29.15
N GLY A 269 -8.15 12.99 -29.19
CA GLY A 269 -9.08 12.49 -28.18
C GLY A 269 -8.96 10.99 -27.89
N PRO A 270 -9.13 10.07 -28.87
CA PRO A 270 -9.04 8.64 -28.61
C PRO A 270 -7.65 8.19 -28.16
N LYS A 271 -6.58 8.80 -28.68
CA LYS A 271 -5.20 8.51 -28.26
C LYS A 271 -4.99 8.89 -26.79
N THR A 272 -5.42 10.09 -26.40
CA THR A 272 -5.36 10.58 -25.01
C THR A 272 -6.20 9.70 -24.07
N LYS A 273 -7.43 9.34 -24.46
CA LYS A 273 -8.31 8.44 -23.67
C LYS A 273 -7.67 7.07 -23.44
N LYS A 274 -7.00 6.51 -24.44
CA LYS A 274 -6.30 5.23 -24.30
C LYS A 274 -5.19 5.31 -23.24
N VAL A 275 -4.37 6.35 -23.31
CA VAL A 275 -3.29 6.60 -22.35
C VAL A 275 -3.82 6.83 -20.94
N ILE A 276 -4.93 7.57 -20.79
CA ILE A 276 -5.58 7.77 -19.50
C ILE A 276 -6.09 6.45 -18.92
N LYS A 277 -6.72 5.59 -19.72
CA LYS A 277 -7.16 4.26 -19.29
C LYS A 277 -5.99 3.39 -18.84
N GLU A 278 -4.87 3.44 -19.53
CA GLU A 278 -3.65 2.72 -19.12
C GLU A 278 -3.07 3.21 -17.79
N ALA A 279 -3.35 4.45 -17.41
CA ALA A 279 -2.90 5.10 -16.19
C ALA A 279 -3.97 5.12 -15.07
N GLU A 280 -5.18 4.59 -15.33
CA GLU A 280 -6.27 4.52 -14.35
C GLU A 280 -5.83 3.69 -13.13
N GLY A 281 -6.13 4.19 -11.92
CA GLY A 281 -5.70 3.57 -10.68
C GLY A 281 -4.23 3.84 -10.30
N GLY A 282 -3.53 4.68 -11.05
CA GLY A 282 -2.15 5.09 -10.79
C GLY A 282 -1.92 6.59 -10.97
N ILE A 283 -0.69 6.96 -11.34
CA ILE A 283 -0.27 8.33 -11.62
C ILE A 283 -0.07 8.53 -13.13
N LEU A 284 -0.66 9.59 -13.67
CA LEU A 284 -0.34 10.12 -15.00
C LEU A 284 0.68 11.27 -14.85
N PHE A 285 1.90 11.03 -15.31
CA PHE A 285 2.98 12.02 -15.29
C PHE A 285 3.12 12.65 -16.67
N VAL A 286 2.67 13.90 -16.81
CA VAL A 286 2.73 14.66 -18.07
C VAL A 286 3.97 15.53 -18.06
N ASP A 287 4.98 15.12 -18.81
CA ASP A 287 6.22 15.89 -18.93
C ASP A 287 6.08 17.02 -19.96
N GLU A 288 6.78 18.12 -19.69
CA GLU A 288 6.70 19.38 -20.44
C GLU A 288 5.27 19.79 -20.82
N ALA A 289 4.34 19.74 -19.86
CA ALA A 289 2.91 19.91 -20.12
C ALA A 289 2.53 21.22 -20.82
N TYR A 290 3.32 22.29 -20.64
CA TYR A 290 3.14 23.57 -21.32
C TYR A 290 3.25 23.47 -22.85
N ARG A 291 3.88 22.42 -23.39
CA ARG A 291 3.95 22.17 -24.83
C ARG A 291 2.60 21.78 -25.42
N LEU A 292 1.61 21.39 -24.62
CA LEU A 292 0.26 21.10 -25.11
C LEU A 292 -0.52 22.37 -25.48
N ILE A 293 -0.09 23.53 -25.01
CA ILE A 293 -0.75 24.79 -25.35
C ILE A 293 -0.16 25.39 -26.63
N PRO A 294 -1.02 25.82 -27.58
CA PRO A 294 -0.61 26.55 -28.77
C PRO A 294 0.18 27.80 -28.41
N VAL A 295 1.27 28.05 -29.13
CA VAL A 295 1.91 29.37 -29.10
C VAL A 295 1.05 30.30 -29.98
N PRO A 296 0.68 31.51 -29.51
CA PRO A 296 -0.24 32.42 -30.23
C PRO A 296 0.18 32.78 -31.68
N CYS A 297 1.43 32.50 -32.07
CA CYS A 297 2.02 32.92 -33.33
C CYS A 297 1.96 31.88 -34.46
N GLN A 298 1.48 30.65 -34.25
CA GLN A 298 1.39 29.64 -35.32
C GLN A 298 -0.05 29.39 -35.78
N ARG A 299 -0.33 29.62 -37.08
CA ARG A 299 -1.61 29.34 -37.75
C ARG A 299 -1.86 27.84 -37.98
N THR A 300 -1.40 26.98 -37.09
CA THR A 300 -1.60 25.52 -37.15
C THR A 300 -2.73 25.13 -36.22
N LYS A 301 -3.63 24.23 -36.67
CA LYS A 301 -4.68 23.67 -35.82
C LYS A 301 -4.01 22.84 -34.71
N ASP A 302 -3.83 23.43 -33.54
CA ASP A 302 -3.19 22.77 -32.40
C ASP A 302 -4.19 21.90 -31.64
N PHE A 303 -4.10 20.59 -31.84
CA PHE A 303 -4.91 19.59 -31.14
C PHE A 303 -4.47 19.36 -29.68
N GLY A 304 -3.47 20.09 -29.18
CA GLY A 304 -2.96 19.92 -27.83
C GLY A 304 -3.92 20.36 -26.72
N LEU A 305 -4.79 21.35 -27.00
CA LEU A 305 -5.84 21.77 -26.06
C LEU A 305 -6.88 20.66 -25.84
N GLU A 306 -7.27 19.95 -26.91
CA GLU A 306 -8.18 18.80 -26.83
C GLU A 306 -7.64 17.72 -25.88
N ALA A 307 -6.33 17.42 -25.96
CA ALA A 307 -5.69 16.47 -25.05
C ALA A 307 -5.72 16.95 -23.59
N LEU A 308 -5.48 18.25 -23.35
CA LEU A 308 -5.49 18.83 -22.01
C LEU A 308 -6.89 18.81 -21.38
N GLU A 309 -7.92 19.16 -22.16
CA GLU A 309 -9.32 19.12 -21.74
C GLU A 309 -9.75 17.70 -21.36
N GLU A 310 -9.34 16.71 -22.16
CA GLU A 310 -9.64 15.31 -21.87
C GLU A 310 -8.99 14.85 -20.55
N ILE A 311 -7.73 15.22 -20.30
CA ILE A 311 -7.06 14.94 -19.01
C ILE A 311 -7.83 15.60 -17.86
N MET A 312 -8.24 16.85 -18.03
CA MET A 312 -8.98 17.61 -17.01
C MET A 312 -10.35 16.99 -16.69
N SER A 313 -11.01 16.38 -17.66
CA SER A 313 -12.29 15.71 -17.46
C SER A 313 -12.20 14.52 -16.48
N VAL A 314 -11.04 13.85 -16.43
CA VAL A 314 -10.82 12.66 -15.59
C VAL A 314 -10.26 13.02 -14.20
N MET A 315 -9.72 14.23 -14.03
CA MET A 315 -9.22 14.70 -12.73
C MET A 315 -10.30 14.69 -11.64
N ASP A 316 -11.55 15.04 -11.99
CA ASP A 316 -12.66 15.08 -11.02
C ASP A 316 -13.15 13.69 -10.61
N SER A 317 -12.80 12.64 -11.38
CA SER A 317 -13.21 11.25 -11.09
C SER A 317 -12.52 10.67 -9.85
N GLY A 318 -11.37 11.21 -9.45
CA GLY A 318 -10.56 10.71 -8.34
C GLY A 318 -9.89 9.36 -8.58
N LYS A 319 -10.03 8.77 -9.77
CA LYS A 319 -9.44 7.46 -10.11
C LYS A 319 -7.97 7.52 -10.54
N ILE A 320 -7.46 8.72 -10.77
CA ILE A 320 -6.11 8.97 -11.25
C ILE A 320 -5.54 10.21 -10.55
N VAL A 321 -4.24 10.19 -10.25
CA VAL A 321 -3.53 11.40 -9.84
C VAL A 321 -2.71 11.90 -11.02
N THR A 322 -2.82 13.19 -11.32
CA THR A 322 -2.09 13.81 -12.44
C THR A 322 -0.97 14.69 -11.91
N ILE A 323 0.24 14.48 -12.43
CA ILE A 323 1.42 15.30 -12.15
C ILE A 323 1.80 16.01 -13.44
N PHE A 324 1.70 17.34 -13.45
CA PHE A 324 2.19 18.15 -14.58
C PHE A 324 3.62 18.60 -14.28
N ALA A 325 4.58 18.22 -15.13
CA ALA A 325 5.98 18.59 -14.97
C ALA A 325 6.43 19.57 -16.05
N GLY A 326 7.39 20.43 -15.70
CA GLY A 326 8.04 21.32 -16.67
C GLY A 326 8.83 22.46 -16.04
N TYR A 327 9.34 23.34 -16.90
CA TYR A 327 10.05 24.55 -16.50
C TYR A 327 9.19 25.51 -15.70
N THR A 328 9.80 26.15 -14.69
CA THR A 328 9.09 26.99 -13.72
C THR A 328 8.30 28.13 -14.37
N LYS A 329 8.89 28.88 -15.32
CA LYS A 329 8.22 30.03 -15.95
C LYS A 329 7.05 29.60 -16.87
N PRO A 330 7.24 28.71 -17.86
CA PRO A 330 6.15 28.23 -18.71
C PRO A 330 5.02 27.55 -17.94
N MET A 331 5.34 26.72 -16.94
CA MET A 331 4.32 26.03 -16.15
C MET A 331 3.47 26.99 -15.29
N LYS A 332 4.09 28.01 -14.69
CA LYS A 332 3.33 29.04 -13.97
C LYS A 332 2.37 29.76 -14.89
N SER A 333 2.83 30.13 -16.10
CA SER A 333 1.99 30.76 -17.12
C SER A 333 0.84 29.86 -17.59
N LEU A 334 1.12 28.57 -17.81
CA LEU A 334 0.11 27.55 -18.15
C LEU A 334 -1.00 27.50 -17.11
N ILE A 335 -0.64 27.40 -15.83
CA ILE A 335 -1.60 27.20 -14.74
C ILE A 335 -2.38 28.49 -14.46
N SER A 336 -1.75 29.66 -14.55
CA SER A 336 -2.46 30.95 -14.39
C SER A 336 -3.40 31.26 -15.55
N SER A 337 -3.08 30.80 -16.76
CA SER A 337 -3.91 31.06 -17.95
C SER A 337 -5.13 30.13 -18.05
N ASN A 338 -5.09 28.96 -17.38
CA ASN A 338 -6.17 27.97 -17.43
C ASN A 338 -6.85 27.83 -16.07
N GLU A 339 -8.01 28.48 -15.89
CA GLU A 339 -8.78 28.41 -14.65
C GLU A 339 -9.06 26.96 -14.21
N GLY A 340 -9.33 26.08 -15.16
CA GLY A 340 -9.65 24.68 -14.86
C GLY A 340 -8.47 23.88 -14.30
N LEU A 341 -7.23 24.20 -14.68
CA LEU A 341 -6.03 23.62 -14.06
C LEU A 341 -5.76 24.26 -12.69
N TYR A 342 -5.89 25.59 -12.59
CA TYR A 342 -5.66 26.32 -11.34
C TYR A 342 -6.53 25.82 -10.19
N ARG A 343 -7.80 25.48 -10.46
CA ARG A 343 -8.73 24.97 -9.43
C ARG A 343 -8.45 23.53 -9.00
N ARG A 344 -7.88 22.69 -9.89
CA ARG A 344 -7.69 21.26 -9.65
C ARG A 344 -6.29 20.90 -9.16
N VAL A 345 -5.27 21.64 -9.62
CA VAL A 345 -3.89 21.48 -9.19
C VAL A 345 -3.70 22.22 -7.87
N THR A 346 -3.71 21.48 -6.77
CA THR A 346 -3.68 22.05 -5.41
C THR A 346 -2.29 22.09 -4.80
N LYS A 347 -1.32 21.41 -5.42
CA LYS A 347 0.04 21.26 -4.90
C LYS A 347 1.07 21.67 -5.95
N PHE A 348 2.00 22.51 -5.53
CA PHE A 348 3.09 23.01 -6.36
C PHE A 348 4.40 22.66 -5.68
N PHE A 349 5.26 21.96 -6.40
CA PHE A 349 6.57 21.56 -5.92
C PHE A 349 7.64 22.21 -6.78
N SER A 350 8.49 23.03 -6.16
CA SER A 350 9.62 23.67 -6.82
C SER A 350 10.86 22.81 -6.63
N PHE A 351 11.45 22.38 -7.75
CA PHE A 351 12.71 21.67 -7.82
C PHE A 351 13.79 22.69 -8.16
N ARG A 352 14.57 23.05 -7.15
CA ARG A 352 15.74 23.92 -7.32
C ARG A 352 16.86 23.16 -8.03
N ASP A 353 17.75 23.92 -8.65
CA ASP A 353 18.99 23.38 -9.20
C ASP A 353 19.89 22.88 -8.07
N PHE A 354 20.73 21.89 -8.37
CA PHE A 354 21.66 21.33 -7.40
C PHE A 354 22.87 22.24 -7.22
N SER A 355 23.31 22.36 -5.97
CA SER A 355 24.63 22.94 -5.64
C SER A 355 25.76 22.01 -6.07
N CYS A 356 27.00 22.53 -6.14
CA CYS A 356 28.18 21.72 -6.48
C CYS A 356 28.38 20.56 -5.48
N GLU A 357 28.16 20.82 -4.18
CA GLU A 357 28.16 19.78 -3.14
C GLU A 357 27.10 18.71 -3.39
N GLU A 358 25.87 19.10 -3.74
CA GLU A 358 24.78 18.18 -4.05
C GLU A 358 25.08 17.36 -5.33
N LEU A 359 25.72 17.95 -6.34
CA LEU A 359 26.15 17.24 -7.55
C LEU A 359 27.24 16.21 -7.25
N ALA A 360 28.22 16.56 -6.41
CA ALA A 360 29.24 15.62 -5.93
C ALA A 360 28.60 14.46 -5.13
N GLN A 361 27.62 14.75 -4.28
CA GLN A 361 26.86 13.69 -3.58
C GLN A 361 26.13 12.75 -4.56
N ILE A 362 25.51 13.30 -5.61
CA ILE A 362 24.85 12.50 -6.65
C ILE A 362 25.88 11.61 -7.37
N LEU A 363 27.08 12.13 -7.65
CA LEU A 363 28.17 11.39 -8.28
C LEU A 363 28.57 10.17 -7.44
N HIS A 364 28.85 10.38 -6.14
CA HIS A 364 29.17 9.28 -5.22
C HIS A 364 28.03 8.27 -5.08
N LEU A 365 26.78 8.75 -5.01
CA LEU A 365 25.62 7.85 -4.95
C LEU A 365 25.48 6.99 -6.20
N LYS A 366 25.77 7.53 -7.39
CA LYS A 366 25.75 6.77 -8.64
C LYS A 366 26.87 5.74 -8.70
N MET A 367 28.09 6.10 -8.29
CA MET A 367 29.23 5.18 -8.24
C MET A 367 29.05 4.05 -7.22
N ASN A 368 28.35 4.31 -6.12
CA ASN A 368 28.02 3.28 -5.13
C ASN A 368 26.80 2.43 -5.53
N ASN A 369 26.06 2.79 -6.57
CA ASN A 369 24.89 2.05 -7.00
C ASN A 369 25.28 0.87 -7.91
N GLN A 370 25.33 -0.33 -7.34
CA GLN A 370 25.75 -1.57 -7.99
C GLN A 370 24.64 -2.24 -8.83
N ALA A 371 23.75 -1.47 -9.44
CA ALA A 371 22.77 -2.05 -10.36
C ALA A 371 23.49 -2.55 -11.62
N MET A 372 23.30 -3.82 -11.99
CA MET A 372 23.91 -4.44 -13.18
C MET A 372 23.58 -3.70 -14.49
N SER A 373 22.50 -2.93 -14.51
CA SER A 373 22.09 -2.10 -15.65
C SER A 373 22.84 -0.77 -15.76
N CYS A 374 23.69 -0.42 -14.78
CA CYS A 374 24.45 0.82 -14.80
C CYS A 374 25.70 0.65 -15.68
N PHE A 375 25.95 1.62 -16.57
CA PHE A 375 27.12 1.63 -17.45
C PHE A 375 28.48 1.67 -16.71
N LEU A 376 28.44 2.06 -15.44
CA LEU A 376 29.59 2.15 -14.53
C LEU A 376 29.62 0.99 -13.53
N PHE A 377 28.83 -0.06 -13.76
CA PHE A 377 28.84 -1.24 -12.91
C PHE A 377 30.25 -1.85 -12.85
N GLY A 378 30.77 -2.03 -11.63
CA GLY A 378 32.10 -2.58 -11.38
C GLY A 378 33.22 -1.54 -11.23
N PHE A 379 32.97 -0.28 -11.60
CA PHE A 379 33.94 0.80 -11.43
C PHE A 379 33.85 1.41 -10.03
N LYS A 380 34.98 1.96 -9.56
CA LYS A 380 35.10 2.65 -8.26
C LYS A 380 35.79 3.99 -8.44
N LEU A 381 35.54 4.91 -7.53
CA LEU A 381 36.30 6.16 -7.45
C LEU A 381 37.57 5.92 -6.63
N HIS A 382 38.66 6.56 -7.02
CA HIS A 382 39.88 6.62 -6.23
C HIS A 382 39.59 7.26 -4.86
N PRO A 383 40.22 6.81 -3.75
CA PRO A 383 39.97 7.35 -2.41
C PRO A 383 40.21 8.86 -2.27
N GLU A 384 41.04 9.45 -3.14
CA GLU A 384 41.31 10.89 -3.18
C GLU A 384 40.13 11.72 -3.71
N CYS A 385 39.24 11.09 -4.49
CA CYS A 385 38.02 11.72 -5.00
C CYS A 385 37.00 11.85 -3.87
N THR A 386 37.26 12.72 -2.89
CA THR A 386 36.32 13.01 -1.81
C THR A 386 35.22 13.98 -2.28
N LEU A 387 34.12 14.05 -1.51
CA LEU A 387 32.98 14.93 -1.82
C LEU A 387 33.40 16.40 -2.00
N GLU A 388 34.28 16.89 -1.14
CA GLU A 388 34.75 18.28 -1.16
C GLU A 388 35.58 18.56 -2.41
N VAL A 389 36.54 17.67 -2.71
CA VAL A 389 37.42 17.80 -3.86
C VAL A 389 36.65 17.74 -5.18
N VAL A 390 35.69 16.82 -5.30
CA VAL A 390 34.83 16.72 -6.50
C VAL A 390 33.94 17.97 -6.63
N ALA A 391 33.43 18.51 -5.53
CA ALA A 391 32.62 19.73 -5.56
C ALA A 391 33.44 20.95 -6.03
N GLU A 392 34.67 21.11 -5.54
CA GLU A 392 35.61 22.15 -5.97
C GLU A 392 35.95 22.01 -7.46
N LEU A 393 36.20 20.80 -7.94
CA LEU A 393 36.47 20.51 -9.35
C LEU A 393 35.28 20.87 -10.24
N ILE A 394 34.05 20.51 -9.84
CA ILE A 394 32.84 20.92 -10.57
C ILE A 394 32.71 22.44 -10.58
N GLU A 395 33.00 23.13 -9.47
CA GLU A 395 32.90 24.58 -9.39
C GLU A 395 33.93 25.29 -10.29
N ARG A 396 35.16 24.78 -10.34
CA ARG A 396 36.28 25.32 -11.11
C ARG A 396 36.08 25.15 -12.62
N GLU A 397 35.71 23.96 -13.06
CA GLU A 397 35.70 23.57 -14.48
C GLU A 397 34.37 23.83 -15.19
N THR A 398 33.30 24.22 -14.47
CA THR A 398 31.99 24.46 -15.08
C THR A 398 31.43 25.85 -14.78
N THR A 399 30.58 26.35 -15.68
CA THR A 399 29.85 27.61 -15.46
C THR A 399 28.52 27.38 -14.75
N VAL A 400 28.00 28.41 -14.07
CA VAL A 400 26.68 28.36 -13.42
C VAL A 400 25.57 28.02 -14.42
N VAL A 401 25.66 28.54 -15.65
CA VAL A 401 24.65 28.30 -16.71
C VAL A 401 24.63 26.83 -17.14
N GLN A 402 25.81 26.24 -17.34
CA GLN A 402 25.94 24.81 -17.65
C GLN A 402 25.34 23.94 -16.54
N ARG A 403 25.69 24.23 -15.28
CA ARG A 403 25.16 23.50 -14.11
C ARG A 403 23.64 23.58 -14.03
N GLN A 404 23.03 24.74 -14.26
CA GLN A 404 21.57 24.90 -14.24
C GLN A 404 20.87 24.21 -15.41
N LYS A 405 21.50 24.17 -16.58
CA LYS A 405 20.95 23.52 -17.78
C LYS A 405 20.96 21.99 -17.65
N MET A 406 22.02 21.42 -17.09
CA MET A 406 22.26 19.98 -17.06
C MET A 406 21.94 19.31 -15.72
N ASN A 407 22.11 19.99 -14.58
CA ASN A 407 21.88 19.47 -13.22
C ASN A 407 22.43 18.04 -13.04
N GLY A 408 21.59 17.07 -12.62
CA GLY A 408 22.03 15.68 -12.42
C GLY A 408 22.48 14.98 -13.71
N GLY A 409 22.11 15.49 -14.88
CA GLY A 409 22.62 15.03 -16.17
C GLY A 409 24.06 15.45 -16.44
N LEU A 410 24.56 16.51 -15.80
CA LEU A 410 25.98 16.87 -15.83
C LEU A 410 26.82 15.75 -15.24
N VAL A 411 26.36 15.17 -14.12
CA VAL A 411 27.05 14.07 -13.44
C VAL A 411 27.07 12.81 -14.30
N ASP A 412 25.97 12.50 -15.01
CA ASP A 412 25.95 11.37 -15.95
C ASP A 412 27.01 11.55 -17.04
N LEU A 413 27.08 12.74 -17.62
CA LEU A 413 28.02 13.04 -18.69
C LEU A 413 29.47 13.05 -18.19
N MET A 414 29.73 13.63 -17.02
CA MET A 414 31.04 13.64 -16.38
C MET A 414 31.57 12.23 -16.14
N LEU A 415 30.73 11.32 -15.65
CA LEU A 415 31.14 9.93 -15.40
C LEU A 415 31.36 9.12 -16.69
N ILE A 416 30.57 9.39 -17.74
CA ILE A 416 30.79 8.78 -19.06
C ILE A 416 32.15 9.21 -19.60
N ASN A 417 32.44 10.51 -19.61
CA ASN A 417 33.71 11.04 -20.10
C ASN A 417 34.89 10.54 -19.26
N ALA A 418 34.74 10.47 -17.93
CA ALA A 418 35.80 9.96 -17.06
C ALA A 418 36.13 8.49 -17.34
N LYS A 419 35.14 7.68 -17.69
CA LYS A 419 35.37 6.30 -18.12
C LYS A 419 36.13 6.25 -19.45
N GLU A 420 35.73 7.06 -20.44
CA GLU A 420 36.46 7.13 -21.71
C GLU A 420 37.92 7.58 -21.51
N ASN A 421 38.17 8.48 -20.55
CA ASN A 421 39.53 8.91 -20.20
C ASN A 421 40.33 7.83 -19.46
N LEU A 422 39.68 7.04 -18.60
CA LEU A 422 40.29 5.86 -17.99
C LEU A 422 40.73 4.88 -19.09
N ASP A 423 39.86 4.60 -20.06
CA ASP A 423 40.16 3.71 -21.19
C ASP A 423 41.33 4.24 -22.05
N LEU A 424 41.51 5.57 -22.15
CA LEU A 424 42.64 6.20 -22.84
C LEU A 424 43.95 6.15 -22.04
N ARG A 425 43.87 6.20 -20.71
CA ARG A 425 45.05 6.12 -19.84
C ARG A 425 45.61 4.69 -19.78
N LEU A 426 44.74 3.69 -19.82
CA LEU A 426 45.13 2.29 -19.70
C LEU A 426 45.79 1.79 -20.98
N ASP A 427 46.90 1.07 -20.82
CA ASP A 427 47.52 0.32 -21.91
C ASP A 427 46.90 -1.08 -22.00
N PHE A 428 46.88 -1.67 -23.20
CA PHE A 428 46.29 -2.99 -23.45
C PHE A 428 46.99 -4.12 -22.67
N ASP A 429 48.23 -3.88 -22.22
CA ASP A 429 49.04 -4.83 -21.45
C ASP A 429 48.84 -4.71 -19.92
N SER A 430 47.98 -3.80 -19.46
CA SER A 430 47.68 -3.63 -18.03
C SER A 430 46.91 -4.84 -17.47
N SER A 431 47.41 -5.41 -16.37
CA SER A 431 46.86 -6.63 -15.75
C SER A 431 46.33 -6.42 -14.32
N ASP A 432 46.51 -5.22 -13.75
CA ASP A 432 46.04 -4.89 -12.42
C ASP A 432 44.52 -4.62 -12.41
N GLU A 433 43.76 -5.57 -11.87
CA GLU A 433 42.28 -5.52 -11.85
C GLU A 433 41.72 -4.28 -11.13
N GLU A 434 42.45 -3.73 -10.15
CA GLU A 434 42.04 -2.52 -9.43
C GLU A 434 42.18 -1.26 -10.29
N ASP A 435 43.28 -1.12 -11.03
CA ASP A 435 43.54 0.03 -11.89
C ASP A 435 42.58 0.08 -13.08
N LEU A 436 42.24 -1.08 -13.63
CA LEU A 436 41.24 -1.22 -14.71
C LEU A 436 39.84 -0.73 -14.31
N ARG A 437 39.56 -0.59 -13.02
CA ARG A 437 38.24 -0.25 -12.49
C ARG A 437 38.22 1.08 -11.73
N THR A 438 39.36 1.73 -11.52
CA THR A 438 39.47 2.90 -10.65
C THR A 438 39.52 4.19 -11.43
N LEU A 439 38.49 5.03 -11.27
CA LEU A 439 38.41 6.38 -11.81
C LEU A 439 39.12 7.36 -10.87
N THR A 440 40.10 8.08 -11.40
CA THR A 440 40.88 9.08 -10.67
C THR A 440 40.30 10.48 -10.84
N LEU A 441 40.88 11.45 -10.14
CA LEU A 441 40.51 12.85 -10.25
C LEU A 441 40.86 13.45 -11.61
N GLU A 442 41.99 13.05 -12.20
CA GLU A 442 42.42 13.54 -13.51
C GLU A 442 41.44 13.14 -14.62
N ASP A 443 40.90 11.92 -14.55
CA ASP A 443 39.91 11.42 -15.53
C ASP A 443 38.64 12.27 -15.51
N LEU A 444 38.21 12.66 -14.30
CA LEU A 444 37.05 13.52 -14.07
C LEU A 444 37.31 14.96 -14.54
N GLU A 445 38.51 15.48 -14.29
CA GLU A 445 38.91 16.83 -14.68
C GLU A 445 38.93 16.99 -16.20
N VAL A 446 39.67 16.11 -16.89
CA VAL A 446 39.75 16.12 -18.36
C VAL A 446 38.36 15.96 -18.97
N GLY A 447 37.52 15.11 -18.37
CA GLY A 447 36.15 14.90 -18.82
C GLY A 447 35.28 16.15 -18.74
N LEU A 448 35.48 17.02 -17.74
CA LEU A 448 34.77 18.30 -17.64
C LEU A 448 35.34 19.36 -18.58
N ILE A 449 36.65 19.42 -18.74
CA ILE A 449 37.31 20.38 -19.64
C ILE A 449 36.79 20.19 -21.07
N SER A 450 36.68 18.94 -21.55
CA SER A 450 36.14 18.63 -22.88
C SER A 450 34.70 19.12 -23.07
N LEU A 451 33.89 19.17 -22.00
CA LEU A 451 32.52 19.70 -22.05
C LEU A 451 32.48 21.22 -22.16
N SER A 452 33.38 21.90 -21.45
CA SER A 452 33.45 23.36 -21.47
C SER A 452 33.80 23.92 -22.86
N GLN A 453 34.59 23.17 -23.64
CA GLN A 453 35.01 23.55 -24.98
C GLN A 453 33.90 23.40 -26.04
N LEU A 454 32.94 22.50 -25.83
CA LEU A 454 31.80 22.25 -26.73
C LEU A 454 30.73 23.35 -26.69
N ASP A 455 30.61 24.08 -25.57
CA ASP A 455 29.63 25.18 -25.44
C ASP A 455 30.14 26.53 -26.00
N MET A 456 31.41 26.60 -26.45
CA MET A 456 32.03 27.78 -27.06
C MET A 456 31.97 27.79 -28.60
N SER A 457 31.33 26.78 -29.21
CA SER A 457 31.04 26.67 -30.65
C SER A 457 29.54 26.75 -30.89
#